data_AF-A0A9E1K9W1-F1
#
_entry.id   AF-A0A9E1K9W1-F1
#
_cell.length_a   1.000
_cell.length_b   1.000
_cell.length_c   1.000
_cell.angle_alpha   90.00
_cell.angle_beta   90.00
_cell.angle_gamma   90.00
#
_symmetry.space_group_name_H-M   'P 1'
#
loop_
_entity.id
_entity.type
_entity.pdbx_description
1 polymer ?
#
loop_
_entity_poly.entity_id
_entity_poly.type
_entity_poly.pdbx_seq_one_letter_code
_entity_poly.pdbx_strand_id
1 'polypeptide(L)'
;MASFQLQADTGRGVLHQRPDPISLETVQKKVSQGAGNLLPWDTILIGHPKCHTYVPTLAVNGKAFGIIDDAHIFSDFLRDFSHVTHDRREGPMKIVWTYLKNCIRHPQWIFRALTYFLPRIWKIKKDLIAGKGRTNKISFFIQNFMDKDNLDSERIDACSFMVMTKEGPVSMCKHNANRDDYILQPIQIEDGSKTFYPLPSDRKLEPVMVEAETLVN
;
A
#
# COMPACT_ATOMS: atom_id res chain seq x y z
N MET A 1 -9.04 5.72 -6.46
CA MET A 1 -8.45 5.49 -5.12
C MET A 1 -8.22 6.85 -4.49
N ALA A 2 -8.47 6.99 -3.20
CA ALA A 2 -8.10 8.17 -2.42
C ALA A 2 -7.00 7.75 -1.43
N SER A 3 -5.83 8.38 -1.54
CA SER A 3 -4.67 8.04 -0.72
C SER A 3 -4.25 9.24 0.14
N PHE A 4 -4.04 8.98 1.43
CA PHE A 4 -3.59 9.95 2.41
C PHE A 4 -2.19 9.57 2.86
N GLN A 5 -1.21 10.40 2.50
CA GLN A 5 0.16 10.25 2.96
C GLN A 5 0.29 11.12 4.20
N LEU A 6 0.31 10.49 5.38
CA LEU A 6 0.54 11.22 6.62
C LEU A 6 1.94 11.82 6.53
N GLN A 7 2.10 13.04 7.05
CA GLN A 7 3.36 13.74 6.98
C GLN A 7 4.46 12.83 7.51
N ALA A 8 5.41 12.51 6.63
CA ALA A 8 6.58 11.77 7.01
C ALA A 8 7.44 12.69 7.86
N ASP A 9 7.81 12.25 9.05
CA ASP A 9 8.81 12.95 9.86
C ASP A 9 10.20 12.67 9.30
N THR A 10 10.41 13.02 8.03
CA THR A 10 11.66 12.76 7.31
C THR A 10 12.75 13.75 7.70
N GLY A 11 12.54 14.55 8.75
CA GLY A 11 13.40 15.66 9.15
C GLY A 11 13.55 16.77 8.10
N ARG A 12 12.69 16.79 7.07
CA ARG A 12 12.73 17.77 5.96
C ARG A 12 11.45 18.63 5.97
N GLY A 13 11.44 19.62 6.85
CA GLY A 13 10.37 20.61 7.01
C GLY A 13 10.32 21.17 8.43
N VAL A 14 9.79 22.38 8.61
CA VAL A 14 9.50 22.90 9.95
C VAL A 14 8.17 22.29 10.41
N LEU A 15 8.24 21.39 11.38
CA LEU A 15 7.05 20.90 12.06
C LEU A 15 6.45 22.03 12.88
N HIS A 16 5.46 22.72 12.32
CA HIS A 16 4.59 23.55 13.13
C HIS A 16 3.83 22.64 14.10
N GLN A 17 3.83 22.98 15.40
CA GLN A 17 2.97 22.31 16.36
C GLN A 17 1.53 22.41 15.86
N ARG A 18 0.93 21.26 15.58
CA ARG A 18 -0.51 21.16 15.28
C ARG A 18 -1.25 20.96 16.59
N PRO A 19 -2.43 21.58 16.75
CA PRO A 19 -3.27 21.34 17.92
C PRO A 19 -3.71 19.88 18.03
N ASP A 20 -3.95 19.21 16.89
CA ASP A 20 -4.32 17.80 16.82
C ASP A 20 -3.24 16.96 16.09
N PRO A 21 -2.81 15.81 16.64
CA PRO A 21 -1.91 14.91 15.96
C PRO A 21 -2.59 14.26 14.74
N ILE A 22 -1.92 14.29 13.59
CA ILE A 22 -2.34 13.55 12.40
C ILE A 22 -1.77 12.14 12.50
N SER A 23 -2.61 11.17 12.86
CA SER A 23 -2.27 9.76 13.00
C SER A 23 -3.16 8.91 12.08
N LEU A 24 -2.84 7.61 11.96
CA LEU A 24 -3.71 6.67 11.24
C LEU A 24 -5.14 6.74 11.78
N GLU A 25 -5.30 6.70 13.10
CA GLU A 25 -6.61 6.73 13.77
C GLU A 25 -7.39 8.03 13.49
N THR A 26 -6.74 9.19 13.60
CA THR A 26 -7.45 10.47 13.39
C THR A 26 -7.90 10.63 11.94
N VAL A 27 -7.10 10.15 10.97
CA VAL A 27 -7.49 10.14 9.56
C VAL A 27 -8.55 9.09 9.25
N GLN A 28 -8.44 7.86 9.78
CA GLN A 28 -9.48 6.82 9.68
C GLN A 28 -10.84 7.36 10.14
N LYS A 29 -10.87 8.04 11.30
CA LYS A 29 -12.08 8.66 11.85
C LYS A 29 -12.66 9.72 10.92
N LYS A 30 -11.83 10.63 10.39
CA LYS A 30 -12.27 11.67 9.44
C LYS A 30 -12.79 11.07 8.13
N VAL A 31 -12.14 10.04 7.62
CA VAL A 31 -12.60 9.34 6.41
C VAL A 31 -13.93 8.62 6.66
N SER A 32 -14.09 7.92 7.78
CA SER A 32 -15.38 7.30 8.15
C SER A 32 -16.50 8.32 8.35
N GLN A 33 -16.19 9.49 8.93
CA GLN A 33 -17.14 10.60 9.01
C GLN A 33 -17.57 11.08 7.61
N GLY A 34 -16.61 11.32 6.71
CA GLY A 34 -16.90 11.71 5.33
C GLY A 34 -17.59 10.63 4.49
N ALA A 35 -17.36 9.35 4.82
CA ALA A 35 -18.02 8.21 4.19
C ALA A 35 -19.50 8.05 4.62
N GLY A 36 -19.91 8.72 5.70
CA GLY A 36 -21.25 8.55 6.29
C GLY A 36 -21.48 7.19 6.95
N ASN A 37 -20.42 6.40 7.18
CA ASN A 37 -20.45 5.09 7.83
C ASN A 37 -19.11 4.79 8.52
N LEU A 38 -19.15 3.97 9.57
CA LEU A 38 -17.94 3.33 10.09
C LEU A 38 -17.40 2.35 9.05
N LEU A 39 -16.13 2.51 8.69
CA LEU A 39 -15.46 1.64 7.73
C LEU A 39 -14.69 0.54 8.49
N PRO A 40 -14.63 -0.68 7.95
CA PRO A 40 -13.91 -1.80 8.56
C PRO A 40 -12.41 -1.67 8.32
N TRP A 41 -11.79 -0.70 8.98
CA TRP A 41 -10.35 -0.55 8.97
C TRP A 41 -9.65 -1.80 9.50
N ASP A 42 -8.42 -2.02 9.06
CA ASP A 42 -7.53 -3.07 9.58
C ASP A 42 -8.03 -4.52 9.41
N THR A 43 -9.07 -4.71 8.59
CA THR A 43 -9.50 -6.04 8.13
C THR A 43 -8.53 -6.61 7.10
N ILE A 44 -8.01 -5.75 6.22
CA ILE A 44 -6.99 -6.09 5.23
C ILE A 44 -5.66 -5.59 5.74
N LEU A 45 -4.84 -6.52 6.23
CA LEU A 45 -3.50 -6.23 6.71
C LEU A 45 -2.48 -6.65 5.66
N ILE A 46 -1.68 -5.68 5.21
CA ILE A 46 -0.55 -5.88 4.30
C ILE A 46 0.63 -5.19 4.97
N GLY A 47 1.73 -5.91 5.18
CA GLY A 47 2.85 -5.38 5.97
C GLY A 47 2.46 -5.02 7.41
N HIS A 48 3.03 -3.95 7.97
CA HIS A 48 2.85 -3.58 9.37
C HIS A 48 1.61 -2.68 9.62
N PRO A 49 0.75 -2.95 10.62
CA PRO A 49 -0.49 -2.19 10.88
C PRO A 49 -0.24 -0.72 11.28
N LYS A 50 0.91 -0.42 11.91
CA LYS A 50 1.33 0.97 12.19
C LYS A 50 1.83 1.73 10.95
N CYS A 51 2.07 1.05 9.83
CA CYS A 51 2.58 1.67 8.60
C CYS A 51 1.46 2.13 7.68
N HIS A 52 0.40 1.34 7.49
CA HIS A 52 -0.72 1.78 6.67
C HIS A 52 -1.98 0.99 6.94
N THR A 53 -3.10 1.53 6.47
CA THR A 53 -4.38 0.84 6.42
C THR A 53 -5.01 0.99 5.05
N TYR A 54 -5.79 -0.01 4.64
CA TYR A 54 -6.46 -0.07 3.35
C TYR A 54 -7.88 -0.57 3.51
N VAL A 55 -8.84 0.16 2.95
CA VAL A 55 -10.23 -0.30 2.90
C VAL A 55 -10.84 -0.09 1.51
N PRO A 56 -11.25 -1.16 0.81
CA PRO A 56 -12.04 -1.06 -0.41
C PRO A 56 -13.50 -0.78 -0.04
N THR A 57 -14.07 0.24 -0.67
CA THR A 57 -15.46 0.63 -0.43
C THR A 57 -16.28 0.67 -1.71
N LEU A 58 -17.58 0.45 -1.54
CA LEU A 58 -18.60 0.70 -2.53
C LEU A 58 -19.31 2.01 -2.16
N ALA A 59 -19.14 3.04 -2.98
CA ALA A 59 -19.81 4.32 -2.83
C ALA A 59 -21.18 4.28 -3.51
N VAL A 60 -22.23 4.55 -2.74
CA VAL A 60 -23.63 4.47 -3.15
C VAL A 60 -24.39 5.61 -2.48
N ASN A 61 -25.16 6.38 -3.27
CA ASN A 61 -26.03 7.44 -2.76
C ASN A 61 -25.32 8.43 -1.80
N GLY A 62 -24.11 8.85 -2.15
CA GLY A 62 -23.31 9.78 -1.34
C GLY A 62 -22.67 9.20 -0.08
N LYS A 63 -22.83 7.90 0.19
CA LYS A 63 -22.17 7.18 1.29
C LYS A 63 -21.17 6.16 0.76
N ALA A 64 -20.23 5.72 1.59
CA ALA A 64 -19.33 4.62 1.27
C ALA A 64 -19.49 3.48 2.29
N PHE A 65 -19.44 2.24 1.79
CA PHE A 65 -19.60 1.03 2.59
C PHE A 65 -18.39 0.12 2.38
N GLY A 66 -17.80 -0.38 3.46
CA GLY A 66 -16.73 -1.39 3.37
C GLY A 66 -17.23 -2.67 2.73
N ILE A 67 -16.48 -3.20 1.77
CA ILE A 67 -16.83 -4.45 1.06
C ILE A 67 -16.34 -5.67 1.85
N ILE A 68 -15.20 -5.52 2.53
CA ILE A 68 -14.50 -6.58 3.25
C ILE A 68 -14.35 -6.15 4.71
N ASP A 69 -15.02 -6.85 5.63
CA ASP A 69 -15.05 -6.61 7.08
C ASP A 69 -14.82 -7.89 7.91
N ASP A 70 -14.42 -8.99 7.25
CA ASP A 70 -14.05 -10.27 7.89
C ASP A 70 -12.64 -10.68 7.43
N ALA A 71 -11.69 -10.64 8.37
CA ALA A 71 -10.28 -10.94 8.10
C ALA A 71 -10.05 -12.42 7.76
N HIS A 72 -10.85 -13.34 8.31
CA HIS A 72 -10.72 -14.77 8.04
C HIS A 72 -11.20 -15.10 6.62
N ILE A 73 -12.34 -14.53 6.21
CA ILE A 73 -12.84 -14.67 4.83
C ILE A 73 -11.83 -14.08 3.84
N PHE A 74 -11.24 -12.93 4.15
CA PHE A 74 -10.22 -12.34 3.28
C PHE A 74 -8.95 -13.20 3.20
N SER A 75 -8.45 -13.66 4.35
CA SER A 75 -7.25 -14.53 4.42
C SER A 75 -7.44 -15.85 3.67
N ASP A 76 -8.58 -16.51 3.90
CA ASP A 76 -8.93 -17.74 3.19
C ASP A 76 -9.05 -17.51 1.68
N PHE A 77 -9.62 -16.37 1.28
CA PHE A 77 -9.76 -16.02 -0.13
C PHE A 77 -8.38 -15.84 -0.78
N LEU A 78 -7.46 -15.13 -0.12
CA LEU A 78 -6.09 -14.99 -0.61
C LEU A 78 -5.39 -16.33 -0.70
N ARG A 79 -5.51 -17.20 0.30
CA ARG A 79 -4.90 -18.54 0.27
C ARG A 79 -5.39 -19.34 -0.95
N ASP A 80 -6.71 -19.42 -1.12
CA ASP A 80 -7.32 -20.28 -2.13
C ASP A 80 -7.21 -19.69 -3.55
N PHE A 81 -7.16 -18.36 -3.71
CA PHE A 81 -7.15 -17.68 -5.01
C PHE A 81 -5.84 -16.94 -5.35
N SER A 82 -4.78 -17.05 -4.53
CA SER A 82 -3.47 -16.40 -4.78
C SER A 82 -2.85 -16.71 -6.14
N HIS A 83 -3.12 -17.91 -6.68
CA HIS A 83 -2.64 -18.37 -7.97
C HIS A 83 -3.44 -17.82 -9.17
N VAL A 84 -4.60 -17.19 -8.92
CA VAL A 84 -5.47 -16.64 -9.96
C VAL A 84 -5.03 -15.21 -10.28
N THR A 85 -4.33 -15.06 -11.40
CA THR A 85 -3.95 -13.76 -11.92
C THR A 85 -4.98 -13.26 -12.94
N HIS A 86 -5.23 -11.96 -12.95
CA HIS A 86 -6.02 -11.29 -13.99
C HIS A 86 -5.43 -9.92 -14.25
N ASP A 87 -5.48 -9.47 -15.51
CA ASP A 87 -5.07 -8.11 -15.86
C ASP A 87 -6.21 -7.14 -15.51
N ARG A 88 -5.91 -6.12 -14.71
CA ARG A 88 -6.89 -5.10 -14.28
C ARG A 88 -7.41 -4.23 -15.43
N ARG A 89 -6.75 -4.26 -16.58
CA ARG A 89 -7.19 -3.60 -17.83
C ARG A 89 -8.28 -4.39 -18.55
N GLU A 90 -8.51 -5.65 -18.16
CA GLU A 90 -9.58 -6.45 -18.75
C GLU A 90 -10.96 -5.96 -18.32
N GLY A 91 -11.94 -6.15 -19.21
CA GLY A 91 -13.32 -5.80 -18.94
C GLY A 91 -13.87 -6.57 -17.72
N PRO A 92 -14.80 -5.97 -16.95
CA PRO A 92 -15.29 -6.55 -15.69
C PRO A 92 -15.89 -7.96 -15.87
N MET A 93 -16.52 -8.23 -17.01
CA MET A 93 -17.08 -9.56 -17.31
C MET A 93 -16.02 -10.65 -17.42
N LYS A 94 -14.84 -10.34 -17.99
CA LYS A 94 -13.75 -11.32 -18.12
C LYS A 94 -13.13 -11.64 -16.76
N ILE A 95 -12.98 -10.62 -15.91
CA ILE A 95 -12.53 -10.79 -14.53
C ILE A 95 -13.54 -11.68 -13.77
N VAL A 96 -14.83 -11.34 -13.82
CA VAL A 96 -15.89 -12.14 -13.17
C VAL A 96 -15.85 -13.58 -13.65
N TRP A 97 -15.77 -13.81 -14.96
CA TRP A 97 -15.73 -15.16 -15.52
C TRP A 97 -14.49 -15.94 -15.05
N THR A 98 -13.33 -15.28 -14.98
CA THR A 98 -12.09 -15.89 -14.49
C THR A 98 -12.24 -16.38 -13.05
N TYR A 99 -12.83 -15.56 -12.18
CA TYR A 99 -13.12 -15.96 -10.81
C TYR A 99 -14.19 -17.05 -10.74
N LEU A 100 -15.28 -16.94 -11.51
CA LEU A 100 -16.34 -17.95 -11.55
C LEU A 100 -15.81 -19.33 -11.97
N LYS A 101 -14.96 -19.40 -13.00
CA LYS A 101 -14.33 -20.66 -13.42
C LYS A 101 -13.45 -21.25 -12.33
N ASN A 102 -12.70 -20.43 -11.61
CA ASN A 102 -11.86 -20.92 -10.51
C ASN A 102 -12.68 -21.31 -9.28
N CYS A 103 -13.83 -20.66 -9.04
CA CYS A 103 -14.77 -21.06 -7.99
C CYS A 103 -15.35 -22.48 -8.22
N ILE A 104 -15.39 -22.99 -9.45
CA ILE A 104 -15.79 -24.39 -9.71
C ILE A 104 -14.84 -25.38 -9.00
N ARG A 105 -13.56 -25.04 -8.86
CA ARG A 105 -12.57 -25.86 -8.12
C ARG A 105 -12.71 -25.74 -6.60
N HIS A 106 -13.43 -24.74 -6.13
CA HIS A 106 -13.66 -24.49 -4.71
C HIS A 106 -15.14 -24.15 -4.44
N PRO A 107 -16.07 -25.11 -4.62
CA PRO A 107 -17.51 -24.87 -4.57
C PRO A 107 -17.99 -24.30 -3.22
N GLN A 108 -17.25 -24.51 -2.13
CA GLN A 108 -17.52 -23.89 -0.84
C GLN A 108 -17.55 -22.36 -0.90
N TRP A 109 -16.80 -21.75 -1.83
CA TRP A 109 -16.76 -20.29 -1.99
C TRP A 109 -18.06 -19.71 -2.52
N ILE A 110 -18.87 -20.49 -3.25
CA ILE A 110 -20.19 -20.03 -3.69
C ILE A 110 -21.06 -19.79 -2.45
N PHE A 111 -21.11 -20.76 -1.55
CA PHE A 111 -21.86 -20.64 -0.30
C PHE A 111 -21.30 -19.55 0.59
N ARG A 112 -19.98 -19.50 0.80
CA ARG A 112 -19.34 -18.45 1.62
C ARG A 112 -19.61 -17.05 1.05
N ALA A 113 -19.50 -16.87 -0.26
CA ALA A 113 -19.79 -15.60 -0.91
C ALA A 113 -21.27 -15.21 -0.74
N LEU A 114 -22.21 -16.15 -0.91
CA LEU A 114 -23.63 -15.89 -0.70
C LEU A 114 -23.93 -15.50 0.75
N THR A 115 -23.47 -16.29 1.73
CA THR A 115 -23.71 -16.02 3.15
C THR A 115 -23.05 -14.72 3.61
N TYR A 116 -21.92 -14.36 3.00
CA TYR A 116 -21.19 -13.15 3.32
C TYR A 116 -21.79 -11.90 2.65
N PHE A 117 -21.97 -11.90 1.33
CA PHE A 117 -22.39 -10.70 0.61
C PHE A 117 -23.89 -10.42 0.70
N LEU A 118 -24.74 -11.44 0.83
CA LEU A 118 -26.20 -11.23 0.81
C LEU A 118 -26.69 -10.36 1.99
N PRO A 119 -26.28 -10.58 3.25
CA PRO A 119 -26.66 -9.70 4.37
C PRO A 119 -26.13 -8.27 4.19
N ARG A 120 -24.94 -8.12 3.60
CA ARG A 120 -24.30 -6.81 3.35
C ARG A 120 -25.04 -6.03 2.26
N ILE A 121 -25.40 -6.68 1.16
CA ILE A 121 -26.26 -6.11 0.11
C ILE A 121 -27.61 -5.70 0.70
N TRP A 122 -28.19 -6.54 1.57
CA TRP A 122 -29.48 -6.25 2.19
C TRP A 122 -29.42 -5.04 3.13
N LYS A 123 -28.31 -4.84 3.85
CA LYS A 123 -28.06 -3.64 4.67
C LYS A 123 -28.03 -2.36 3.83
N ILE A 124 -27.42 -2.40 2.63
CA ILE A 124 -27.27 -1.22 1.75
C ILE A 124 -28.42 -1.04 0.75
N LYS A 125 -29.44 -1.91 0.75
CA LYS A 125 -30.49 -1.95 -0.28
C LYS A 125 -31.22 -0.62 -0.47
N LYS A 126 -31.47 0.12 0.61
CA LYS A 126 -32.18 1.41 0.56
C LYS A 126 -31.36 2.45 -0.19
N ASP A 127 -30.07 2.52 0.10
CA ASP A 127 -29.13 3.41 -0.59
C ASP A 127 -28.92 2.97 -2.05
N LEU A 128 -28.91 1.67 -2.35
CA LEU A 128 -28.87 1.18 -3.74
C LEU A 128 -30.10 1.61 -4.54
N ILE A 129 -31.30 1.50 -3.96
CA ILE A 129 -32.54 1.93 -4.60
C ILE A 129 -32.55 3.45 -4.79
N ALA A 130 -32.20 4.22 -3.75
CA ALA A 130 -32.13 5.68 -3.82
C ALA A 130 -31.08 6.17 -4.85
N GLY A 131 -29.95 5.47 -4.93
CA GLY A 131 -28.90 5.69 -5.92
C GLY A 131 -29.20 5.15 -7.32
N LYS A 132 -30.40 4.61 -7.57
CA LYS A 132 -30.82 4.00 -8.86
C LYS A 132 -29.85 2.92 -9.35
N GLY A 133 -29.32 2.12 -8.44
CA GLY A 133 -28.33 1.07 -8.71
C GLY A 133 -26.94 1.58 -9.11
N ARG A 134 -26.70 2.89 -9.13
CA ARG A 134 -25.38 3.45 -9.46
C ARG A 134 -24.44 3.27 -8.27
N THR A 135 -23.28 2.69 -8.55
CA THR A 135 -22.24 2.44 -7.56
C THR A 135 -20.89 2.86 -8.12
N ASN A 136 -20.00 3.33 -7.24
CA ASN A 136 -18.61 3.64 -7.59
C ASN A 136 -17.67 2.89 -6.65
N LYS A 137 -16.52 2.43 -7.17
CA LYS A 137 -15.49 1.81 -6.35
C LYS A 137 -14.52 2.88 -5.87
N ILE A 138 -14.39 3.04 -4.57
CA ILE A 138 -13.39 3.94 -3.97
C ILE A 138 -12.64 3.14 -2.92
N SER A 139 -11.33 3.01 -3.07
CA SER A 139 -10.47 2.49 -2.01
C SER A 139 -9.80 3.64 -1.29
N PHE A 140 -9.82 3.60 0.03
CA PHE A 140 -9.06 4.50 0.88
C PHE A 140 -7.78 3.81 1.33
N PHE A 141 -6.67 4.53 1.24
CA PHE A 141 -5.35 4.08 1.66
C PHE A 141 -4.72 5.17 2.52
N ILE A 142 -4.31 4.86 3.75
CA ILE A 142 -3.67 5.82 4.64
C ILE A 142 -2.29 5.27 4.98
N GLN A 143 -1.24 6.05 4.67
CA GLN A 143 0.15 5.67 4.87
C GLN A 143 0.79 6.55 5.93
N ASN A 144 1.40 5.91 6.92
CA ASN A 144 2.16 6.52 8.00
C ASN A 144 3.64 6.14 7.86
N PHE A 145 4.48 7.13 7.57
CA PHE A 145 5.93 6.93 7.50
C PHE A 145 6.55 6.96 8.89
N MET A 146 7.79 6.49 9.00
CA MET A 146 8.58 6.62 10.22
C MET A 146 9.34 7.93 10.22
N ASP A 147 9.66 8.38 11.43
CA ASP A 147 10.69 9.39 11.62
C ASP A 147 12.06 8.81 11.26
N LYS A 148 12.92 9.61 10.62
CA LYS A 148 14.24 9.12 10.17
C LYS A 148 15.15 8.74 11.34
N ASP A 149 15.00 9.38 12.49
CA ASP A 149 15.83 9.22 13.68
C ASP A 149 15.22 8.17 14.64
N ASN A 150 13.97 7.76 14.40
CA ASN A 150 13.22 6.78 15.21
C ASN A 150 12.62 5.67 14.33
N LEU A 151 13.48 4.97 13.59
CA LEU A 151 13.08 3.81 12.81
C LEU A 151 12.78 2.60 13.72
N ASP A 152 11.60 2.01 13.52
CA ASP A 152 11.14 0.79 14.18
C ASP A 152 11.49 -0.44 13.33
N SER A 153 12.19 -1.40 13.92
CA SER A 153 12.67 -2.61 13.22
C SER A 153 11.54 -3.50 12.74
N GLU A 154 10.48 -3.69 13.53
CA GLU A 154 9.32 -4.50 13.14
C GLU A 154 8.64 -3.92 11.90
N ARG A 155 8.52 -2.59 11.85
CA ARG A 155 7.98 -1.87 10.69
C ARG A 155 8.88 -1.96 9.46
N ILE A 156 10.20 -2.02 9.63
CA ILE A 156 11.16 -2.22 8.54
C ILE A 156 11.02 -3.64 7.97
N ASP A 157 11.00 -4.65 8.84
CA ASP A 157 11.02 -6.06 8.43
C ASP A 157 9.69 -6.48 7.81
N ALA A 158 8.57 -5.94 8.30
CA ALA A 158 7.23 -6.17 7.74
C ALA A 158 6.87 -5.16 6.63
N CYS A 159 7.83 -4.48 6.01
CA CYS A 159 7.51 -3.45 5.02
C CYS A 159 6.98 -4.05 3.71
N SER A 160 5.79 -3.61 3.28
CA SER A 160 5.20 -3.98 1.99
C SER A 160 5.59 -3.04 0.84
N PHE A 161 6.21 -1.89 1.16
CA PHE A 161 6.67 -0.91 0.19
C PHE A 161 8.19 -0.91 0.19
N MET A 162 8.78 -1.74 -0.67
CA MET A 162 10.22 -1.88 -0.79
C MET A 162 10.73 -1.03 -1.96
N VAL A 163 11.91 -0.44 -1.79
CA VAL A 163 12.65 0.26 -2.83
C VAL A 163 13.82 -0.61 -3.24
N MET A 164 13.97 -0.84 -4.55
CA MET A 164 15.11 -1.57 -5.07
C MET A 164 16.36 -0.68 -5.05
N THR A 165 17.44 -1.19 -4.49
CA THR A 165 18.77 -0.56 -4.48
C THR A 165 19.79 -1.49 -5.13
N LYS A 166 21.03 -1.02 -5.31
CA LYS A 166 22.15 -1.85 -5.80
C LYS A 166 22.43 -3.08 -4.91
N GLU A 167 22.13 -2.98 -3.61
CA GLU A 167 22.35 -4.04 -2.61
C GLU A 167 21.10 -4.91 -2.40
N GLY A 168 20.03 -4.67 -3.17
CA GLY A 168 18.77 -5.37 -3.05
C GLY A 168 17.63 -4.50 -2.49
N PRO A 169 16.47 -5.11 -2.20
CA PRO A 169 15.30 -4.37 -1.74
C PRO A 169 15.48 -3.91 -0.29
N VAL A 170 15.19 -2.65 -0.02
CA VAL A 170 15.16 -2.08 1.33
C VAL A 170 13.79 -1.47 1.61
N SER A 171 13.35 -1.44 2.88
CA SER A 171 12.07 -0.83 3.23
C SER A 171 12.03 0.66 2.84
N MET A 172 10.88 1.17 2.41
CA MET A 172 10.77 2.56 1.96
C MET A 172 11.14 3.57 3.05
N CYS A 173 10.86 3.28 4.33
CA CYS A 173 11.26 4.17 5.42
C CYS A 173 12.78 4.16 5.65
N LYS A 174 13.43 2.99 5.61
CA LYS A 174 14.90 2.90 5.68
C LYS A 174 15.56 3.56 4.48
N HIS A 175 15.00 3.36 3.28
CA HIS A 175 15.41 4.05 2.07
C HIS A 175 15.31 5.55 2.25
N ASN A 176 14.17 6.07 2.72
CA ASN A 176 13.97 7.51 2.84
C ASN A 176 14.86 8.15 3.90
N ALA A 177 15.15 7.45 5.01
CA ALA A 177 16.07 7.91 6.05
C ALA A 177 17.51 8.05 5.52
N ASN A 178 17.96 7.08 4.70
CA ASN A 178 19.33 7.05 4.15
C ASN A 178 19.33 7.29 2.63
N ARG A 179 18.38 8.09 2.13
CA ARG A 179 18.11 8.23 0.69
C ARG A 179 19.36 8.60 -0.09
N ASP A 180 20.11 9.54 0.45
CA ASP A 180 21.27 10.10 -0.22
C ASP A 180 22.39 9.06 -0.35
N ASP A 181 22.48 8.11 0.60
CA ASP A 181 23.41 6.98 0.53
C ASP A 181 23.04 5.99 -0.57
N TYR A 182 21.78 5.94 -0.98
CA TYR A 182 21.31 5.07 -2.06
C TYR A 182 21.35 5.74 -3.44
N ILE A 183 20.82 6.98 -3.55
CA ILE A 183 20.55 7.58 -4.85
C ILE A 183 21.67 8.47 -5.39
N LEU A 184 22.64 8.85 -4.56
CA LEU A 184 23.77 9.70 -4.98
C LEU A 184 25.00 8.89 -5.34
N GLN A 185 24.90 7.56 -5.25
CA GLN A 185 25.99 6.68 -5.62
C GLN A 185 26.25 6.78 -7.13
N PRO A 186 27.51 6.87 -7.57
CA PRO A 186 27.84 6.84 -8.98
C PRO A 186 27.38 5.51 -9.60
N ILE A 187 26.80 5.60 -10.81
CA ILE A 187 26.30 4.44 -11.54
C ILE A 187 27.24 4.17 -12.71
N GLN A 188 27.80 2.97 -12.78
CA GLN A 188 28.56 2.54 -13.95
C GLN A 188 27.60 2.21 -15.09
N ILE A 189 27.79 2.84 -16.25
CA ILE A 189 27.04 2.52 -17.47
C ILE A 189 27.66 1.26 -18.09
N GLU A 190 26.82 0.43 -18.73
CA GLU A 190 27.15 -0.93 -19.21
C GLU A 190 28.46 -1.08 -20.00
N ASP A 191 28.91 -0.05 -20.72
CA ASP A 191 30.17 -0.07 -21.48
C ASP A 191 31.44 0.15 -20.63
N GLY A 192 31.32 0.31 -19.31
CA GLY A 192 32.44 0.55 -18.38
C GLY A 192 33.20 1.87 -18.61
N SER A 193 32.87 2.60 -19.67
CA SER A 193 33.59 3.79 -20.14
C SER A 193 33.10 5.09 -19.49
N LYS A 194 31.93 5.09 -18.87
CA LYS A 194 31.29 6.29 -18.31
C LYS A 194 30.60 5.99 -16.99
N THR A 195 30.95 6.79 -15.99
CA THR A 195 30.26 6.81 -14.70
C THR A 195 29.25 7.97 -14.71
N PHE A 196 27.99 7.66 -14.45
CA PHE A 196 26.92 8.64 -14.25
C PHE A 196 26.90 9.09 -12.78
N TYR A 197 26.98 10.41 -12.57
CA TYR A 197 26.86 11.02 -11.25
C TYR A 197 25.48 11.68 -11.13
N PRO A 198 24.62 11.22 -10.20
CA PRO A 198 23.23 11.70 -10.08
C PRO A 198 23.07 13.17 -9.68
N LEU A 199 24.12 13.80 -9.14
CA LEU A 199 24.16 15.25 -8.87
C LEU A 199 25.36 15.90 -9.57
N PRO A 200 25.26 17.18 -9.97
CA PRO A 200 26.39 17.98 -10.43
C PRO A 200 27.52 18.01 -9.38
N SER A 201 28.75 18.12 -9.85
CA SER A 201 29.99 17.96 -9.07
C SER A 201 30.39 19.17 -8.20
N ASP A 202 29.46 20.08 -7.89
CA ASP A 202 29.74 21.24 -7.03
C ASP A 202 29.90 20.86 -5.54
N ARG A 203 29.55 19.62 -5.15
CA ARG A 203 30.06 18.98 -3.93
C ARG A 203 31.42 18.33 -4.20
N LYS A 204 32.49 18.87 -3.60
CA LYS A 204 33.78 18.19 -3.47
C LYS A 204 33.56 16.85 -2.74
N LEU A 205 33.46 15.76 -3.50
CA LEU A 205 33.45 14.41 -2.95
C LEU A 205 34.89 14.08 -2.55
N GLU A 206 35.10 13.74 -1.27
CA GLU A 206 36.36 13.15 -0.86
C GLU A 206 36.50 11.78 -1.54
N PRO A 207 37.62 11.50 -2.22
CA PRO A 207 37.80 10.23 -2.91
C PRO A 207 37.88 9.11 -1.87
N VAL A 208 36.94 8.17 -1.94
CA VAL A 208 37.07 6.88 -1.26
C VAL A 208 38.11 6.08 -2.05
N MET A 209 39.32 6.01 -1.49
CA MET A 209 40.39 5.16 -1.99
C MET A 209 39.98 3.70 -1.78
N VAL A 210 39.59 3.02 -2.86
CA VAL A 210 39.47 1.56 -2.85
C VAL A 210 40.88 1.01 -3.02
N GLU A 211 41.44 0.43 -1.96
CA GLU A 211 42.69 -0.32 -2.04
C GLU A 211 42.49 -1.52 -2.98
N ALA A 212 43.18 -1.49 -4.11
CA ALA A 212 43.29 -2.64 -4.99
C ALA A 212 44.19 -3.67 -4.30
N GLU A 213 43.59 -4.70 -3.70
CA GLU A 213 44.31 -5.91 -3.33
C GLU A 213 45.02 -6.47 -4.56
N THR A 214 46.33 -6.56 -4.44
CA THR A 214 47.26 -7.08 -5.43
C THR A 214 47.10 -8.60 -5.47
N LEU A 215 46.40 -9.12 -6.47
CA LEU A 215 46.48 -10.55 -6.80
C LEU A 215 47.77 -10.79 -7.57
N VAL A 216 48.82 -11.15 -6.83
CA VAL A 216 50.03 -11.81 -7.34
C VAL A 216 49.67 -13.24 -7.69
N ASN A 217 49.86 -13.60 -8.96
CA ASN A 217 50.35 -14.91 -9.40
C ASN A 217 51.07 -14.72 -10.73
#